data_AF-A0A3B9H7V0-F1
#
_entry.id   AF-A0A3B9H7V0-F1
#
_cell.length_a   1.000
_cell.length_b   1.000
_cell.length_c   1.000
_cell.angle_alpha   90.00
_cell.angle_beta   90.00
_cell.angle_gamma   90.00
#
_symmetry.space_group_name_H-M   'P 1'
#
loop_
_entity.id
_entity.type
_entity.pdbx_description
1 polymer ?
#
loop_
_entity_poly.entity_id
_entity_poly.type
_entity_poly.pdbx_seq_one_letter_code
_entity_poly.pdbx_strand_id
1 'polypeptide(L)' 'ETKTSSMARTTGYTATAAANLFLEGVFQEKGVFPPELVGKHKACFDYFMSYLEERNIHYRKRVNTSVNKAIETR' A
#
# COMPACT_ATOMS: atom_id res chain seq x y z
N GLU A 1 -0.09 -17.09 -17.15
CA GLU A 1 -0.90 -16.15 -16.35
C GLU A 1 -1.27 -16.78 -15.02
N THR A 2 -1.13 -16.05 -13.91
CA THR A 2 -1.66 -16.50 -12.62
C THR A 2 -3.18 -16.43 -12.69
N LYS A 3 -3.89 -17.56 -12.53
CA LYS A 3 -5.38 -17.66 -12.61
C LYS A 3 -6.11 -16.97 -11.44
N THR A 4 -5.60 -15.84 -10.97
CA THR A 4 -6.02 -15.15 -9.75
C THR A 4 -6.68 -13.81 -10.12
N SER A 5 -7.87 -13.54 -9.59
CA SER A 5 -8.59 -12.29 -9.81
C SER A 5 -7.85 -11.08 -9.23
N SER A 6 -8.17 -9.88 -9.71
CA SER A 6 -7.61 -8.62 -9.18
C SER A 6 -7.79 -8.51 -7.66
N MET A 7 -9.01 -8.79 -7.18
CA MET A 7 -9.33 -8.76 -5.76
C MET A 7 -8.54 -9.81 -4.95
N ALA A 8 -8.38 -11.02 -5.48
CA ALA A 8 -7.58 -12.05 -4.82
C ALA A 8 -6.10 -11.65 -4.72
N ARG A 9 -5.55 -11.01 -5.77
CA ARG A 9 -4.17 -10.50 -5.76
C ARG A 9 -3.98 -9.39 -4.74
N THR A 10 -4.85 -8.37 -4.73
CA THR A 10 -4.71 -7.23 -3.81
C THR A 10 -4.92 -7.64 -2.35
N THR A 11 -5.85 -8.55 -2.07
CA THR A 11 -6.09 -9.03 -0.70
C THR A 11 -5.01 -10.02 -0.25
N GLY A 12 -4.74 -11.04 -1.06
CA GLY A 12 -3.81 -12.12 -0.73
C GLY A 12 -2.38 -11.62 -0.58
N TYR A 13 -1.88 -10.82 -1.53
CA TYR A 13 -0.52 -10.31 -1.46
C TYR A 13 -0.31 -9.36 -0.29
N THR A 14 -1.31 -8.54 0.05
CA THR A 14 -1.23 -7.69 1.26
C THR A 14 -1.17 -8.53 2.54
N ALA A 15 -1.97 -9.60 2.63
CA ALA A 15 -1.90 -10.52 3.77
C ALA A 15 -0.54 -11.24 3.87
N THR A 16 0.02 -11.69 2.74
CA THR A 16 1.35 -12.30 2.70
C THR A 16 2.45 -11.29 3.07
N ALA A 17 2.35 -10.05 2.59
CA ALA A 17 3.29 -8.99 2.96
C ALA A 17 3.29 -8.76 4.48
N ALA A 18 2.12 -8.74 5.12
CA ALA A 18 2.03 -8.61 6.57
C ALA A 18 2.74 -9.77 7.27
N ALA A 19 2.51 -11.01 6.84
CA ALA A 19 3.17 -12.19 7.39
C ALA A 19 4.70 -12.11 7.25
N ASN A 20 5.20 -11.74 6.07
CA ASN A 20 6.64 -11.62 5.83
C ASN A 20 7.26 -10.47 6.64
N LEU A 21 6.56 -9.35 6.76
CA LEU A 21 6.97 -8.21 7.59
C LEU A 21 7.15 -8.61 9.06
N PHE A 22 6.30 -9.48 9.59
CA PHE A 22 6.48 -10.07 10.92
C PHE A 22 7.67 -11.04 10.98
N LEU A 23 7.85 -11.89 9.97
CA LEU A 23 8.96 -12.85 9.89
C LEU A 23 10.33 -12.17 9.78
N GLU A 24 10.41 -11.08 9.04
CA GLU A 24 11.61 -10.25 8.89
C GLU A 24 11.86 -9.35 10.10
N GLY A 25 10.93 -9.29 11.06
CA GLY A 25 11.07 -8.50 12.27
C GLY A 25 11.06 -6.99 12.03
N VAL A 26 10.49 -6.53 10.91
CA VAL A 26 10.32 -5.09 10.60
C VAL A 26 9.32 -4.45 11.56
N PHE A 27 8.34 -5.23 12.04
CA PHE A 27 7.42 -4.83 13.12
C PHE A 27 7.54 -5.80 14.29
N GLN A 28 7.97 -5.28 15.45
CA GLN A 28 8.31 -6.09 16.62
C GLN A 28 7.37 -5.84 17.81
N GLU A 29 6.39 -4.97 17.65
CA GLU A 29 5.45 -4.68 18.73
C GLU A 29 4.52 -5.87 18.99
N LYS A 30 4.33 -6.18 20.27
CA LYS A 30 3.52 -7.31 20.73
C LYS A 30 2.15 -6.82 21.15
N GLY A 31 1.10 -7.37 20.54
CA GLY A 31 -0.27 -6.94 20.81
C GLY A 31 -1.18 -7.20 19.61
N VAL A 32 -2.44 -6.77 19.72
CA VAL A 32 -3.39 -6.76 18.61
C VAL A 32 -3.34 -5.38 17.97
N PHE A 33 -2.76 -5.31 16.77
CA PHE A 33 -2.63 -4.05 16.03
C PHE A 33 -3.52 -4.07 14.79
N PRO A 34 -4.45 -3.12 14.65
CA PRO A 34 -5.16 -2.93 13.40
C PRO A 34 -4.19 -2.40 12.33
N PRO A 35 -4.43 -2.70 11.05
CA PRO A 35 -3.53 -2.37 9.94
C PRO A 35 -3.26 -0.86 9.81
N GLU A 36 -4.15 0.01 10.29
CA GLU A 36 -3.97 1.46 10.33
C GLU A 36 -2.82 1.87 11.26
N LEU A 37 -2.64 1.17 12.39
CA LEU A 37 -1.53 1.42 13.31
C LEU A 37 -0.22 0.90 12.74
N VAL A 38 -0.25 -0.28 12.10
CA VAL A 38 0.93 -0.85 11.44
C VAL A 38 1.39 0.06 10.29
N GLY A 39 0.46 0.54 9.46
CA GLY A 39 0.73 1.44 8.34
C GLY A 39 1.17 2.85 8.75
N LYS A 40 0.96 3.26 10.02
CA LYS A 40 1.50 4.52 10.55
C LYS A 40 3.03 4.50 10.62
N HIS A 41 3.63 3.32 10.79
CA HIS A 41 5.08 3.18 10.77
C HIS A 41 5.57 3.21 9.32
N LYS A 42 6.38 4.21 8.99
CA LYS A 42 6.89 4.41 7.63
C LYS A 42 7.59 3.16 7.09
N ALA A 43 8.38 2.47 7.91
CA ALA A 43 9.06 1.24 7.52
C ALA A 43 8.08 0.13 7.08
N CYS A 44 6.99 -0.07 7.83
CA CYS A 44 5.95 -1.02 7.48
C CYS A 44 5.25 -0.61 6.18
N PHE A 45 4.86 0.66 6.07
CA PHE A 45 4.21 1.18 4.86
C PHE A 45 5.08 1.00 3.61
N ASP A 46 6.36 1.38 3.70
CA ASP A 46 7.31 1.23 2.59
C ASP A 46 7.46 -0.25 2.20
N TYR A 47 7.53 -1.15 3.18
CA TYR A 47 7.59 -2.60 2.93
C TYR A 47 6.39 -3.10 2.12
N PHE A 48 5.17 -2.73 2.51
CA PHE A 48 3.97 -3.10 1.76
C PHE A 48 3.99 -2.55 0.33
N MET A 49 4.42 -1.29 0.15
CA MET A 49 4.47 -0.66 -1.17
C MET A 49 5.49 -1.37 -2.08
N SER A 50 6.69 -1.65 -1.59
CA SER A 50 7.72 -2.38 -2.33
C SER A 50 7.26 -3.81 -2.67
N TYR A 51 6.67 -4.51 -1.71
CA TYR A 51 6.18 -5.89 -1.90
C TYR A 51 5.08 -5.98 -2.97
N LEU A 52 4.19 -5.00 -3.03
CA LEU A 52 3.12 -4.91 -4.02
C LEU A 52 3.66 -4.50 -5.40
N GLU A 53 4.63 -3.58 -5.43
CA GLU A 53 5.31 -3.15 -6.67
C GLU A 53 6.03 -4.31 -7.36
N GLU A 54 6.77 -5.14 -6.62
CA GLU A 54 7.40 -6.37 -7.12
C GLU A 54 6.40 -7.34 -7.78
N ARG A 55 5.14 -7.30 -7.36
CA ARG A 55 4.04 -8.15 -7.87
C ARG A 55 3.21 -7.47 -8.96
N ASN A 56 3.77 -6.41 -9.57
CA ASN A 56 3.16 -5.60 -10.61
C ASN A 56 1.84 -4.93 -10.15
N ILE A 57 1.78 -4.49 -8.89
CA ILE A 57 0.69 -3.68 -8.35
C ILE A 57 1.25 -2.28 -8.04
N HIS A 58 1.03 -1.33 -8.94
CA HIS A 58 1.57 0.02 -8.82
C HIS A 58 0.51 1.00 -8.32
N TYR A 59 0.75 1.60 -7.16
CA TYR A 59 -0.08 2.68 -6.63
C TYR A 59 0.24 3.99 -7.35
N ARG A 60 -0.77 4.62 -7.96
CA ARG A 60 -0.65 5.93 -8.60
C ARG A 60 -1.43 6.96 -7.81
N LYS A 61 -0.72 7.83 -7.09
CA LYS A 61 -1.32 8.99 -6.43
C LYS A 61 -1.58 10.08 -7.48
N ARG A 62 -2.85 10.47 -7.66
CA ARG A 62 -3.21 11.70 -8.39
C ARG A 62 -3.67 12.76 -7.41
N VAL A 63 -3.11 13.96 -7.53
CA VAL A 63 -3.58 15.14 -6.81
C VAL A 63 -4.42 15.94 -7.80
N ASN A 64 -5.75 15.94 -7.61
CA ASN A 64 -6.62 16.79 -8.40
C ASN A 64 -6.54 18.20 -7.82
N THR A 65 -5.66 19.02 -8.39
CA THR A 65 -5.66 20.44 -8.11
C THR A 65 -6.83 21.05 -8.88
N SER A 66 -7.95 21.31 -8.22
CA SER A 66 -8.98 22.21 -8.73
C SER A 66 -8.43 23.64 -8.70
N VAL A 67 -7.53 23.96 -9.63
CA VAL A 67 -7.16 25.35 -9.88
C VAL A 67 -8.36 25.99 -10.58
N ASN A 68 -8.83 27.11 -10.04
CA ASN A 68 -9.83 27.97 -10.67
C ASN A 68 -9.45 28.28 -12.12
N LYS A 69 -9.99 27.52 -13.08
CA LYS A 69 -9.82 27.75 -14.52
C LYS A 69 -10.82 28.81 -15.01
N ALA A 70 -10.84 29.98 -14.35
CA ALA A 70 -11.80 31.05 -14.62
C ALA A 70 -11.19 32.46 -14.74
N ILE A 71 -9.87 32.62 -14.66
CA ILE A 71 -9.24 33.96 -14.73
C ILE A 71 -8.00 33.90 -15.64
N GLU A 72 -8.16 33.52 -16.90
CA GLU A 72 -7.12 33.74 -17.92
C GLU A 72 -7.72 33.85 -19.33
N THR A 73 -8.86 34.55 -19.43
CA THR A 73 -9.38 35.01 -20.72
C THR A 73 -9.88 36.43 -20.56
N ARG A 74 -8.93 37.34 -20.40
CA ARG A 74 -9.03 38.76 -20.75
C ARG A 74 -7.68 39.21 -21.26
#